data_AF-A0A8T4YUH9-F1
#
_entry.id   AF-A0A8T4YUH9-F1
#
_cell.length_a   1.000
_cell.length_b   1.000
_cell.length_c   1.000
_cell.angle_alpha   90.00
_cell.angle_beta   90.00
_cell.angle_gamma   90.00
#
_symmetry.space_group_name_H-M   'P 1'
#
loop_
_entity.id
_entity.type
_entity.pdbx_description
1 polymer ?
#
loop_
_entity_poly.entity_id
_entity_poly.type
_entity_poly.pdbx_seq_one_letter_code
_entity_poly.pdbx_strand_id
1 'polypeptide(L)'
;MVQASLRLKERDKNLFQTCVTAMRANNKERAVICANELAEVRKLINFLQQVELAIERVILRLETVKELSDIVIDLKPALRTLQSVSKQLFDVLPEVSSELSEINDVIGETIYSTRISADEVVIPVDRVTPAGEQILKEVSSFLEKRLAEKLPEPPAMQEETPPRLEAKLETA
;
A
#
# COMPACT_ATOMS: atom_id res chain seq x y z
N MET A 1 18.83 -6.13 8.76
CA MET A 1 17.81 -6.72 9.64
C MET A 1 18.37 -7.80 10.56
N VAL A 2 19.23 -8.71 10.06
CA VAL A 2 19.85 -9.80 10.85
C VAL A 2 20.44 -9.36 12.19
N GLN A 3 21.27 -8.32 12.23
CA GLN A 3 21.88 -7.83 13.48
C GLN A 3 20.82 -7.31 14.49
N ALA A 4 19.76 -6.65 14.01
CA ALA A 4 18.68 -6.18 14.86
C ALA A 4 17.86 -7.35 15.43
N SER A 5 17.57 -8.35 14.60
CA SER A 5 16.89 -9.59 15.01
C SER A 5 17.66 -10.33 16.10
N LEU A 6 18.99 -10.47 15.95
CA LEU A 6 19.85 -11.09 16.97
C LEU A 6 19.81 -10.34 18.31
N ARG A 7 19.95 -9.01 18.29
CA ARG A 7 19.88 -8.17 19.50
C ARG A 7 18.52 -8.27 20.19
N LEU A 8 17.42 -8.32 19.43
CA LEU A 8 16.08 -8.46 19.97
C LEU A 8 15.84 -9.84 20.60
N LYS A 9 16.35 -10.92 19.97
CA LYS A 9 16.30 -12.28 20.54
C LYS A 9 17.11 -12.39 21.84
N GLU A 10 18.27 -11.75 21.90
CA GLU A 10 19.05 -11.68 23.13
C GLU A 10 18.30 -10.89 24.22
N ARG A 11 17.66 -9.77 23.84
CA ARG A 11 16.83 -8.99 24.77
C ARG A 11 15.61 -9.78 25.26
N ASP A 12 14.94 -10.56 24.41
CA ASP A 12 13.85 -11.48 24.79
C ASP A 12 14.32 -12.43 25.89
N LYS A 13 15.44 -13.11 25.66
CA LYS A 13 16.01 -14.07 26.62
C LYS A 13 16.32 -13.41 27.96
N ASN A 14 16.94 -12.23 27.95
CA ASN A 14 17.29 -11.49 29.16
C ASN A 14 16.06 -11.00 29.92
N LEU A 15 15.05 -10.46 29.23
CA LEU A 15 13.79 -10.03 29.85
C LEU A 15 13.01 -11.22 30.43
N PHE A 16 12.99 -12.35 29.73
CA PHE A 16 12.37 -13.57 30.22
C PHE A 16 13.03 -14.07 31.51
N GLN A 17 14.36 -14.16 31.55
CA GLN A 17 15.10 -14.55 32.75
C GLN A 17 14.89 -13.57 33.91
N THR A 18 14.87 -12.27 33.62
CA THR A 18 14.61 -11.22 34.62
C THR A 18 13.19 -11.34 35.19
N CYS A 19 12.19 -11.58 34.33
CA CYS A 19 10.81 -11.79 34.74
C CYS A 19 10.68 -13.02 35.66
N VAL A 20 11.30 -14.14 35.30
CA VAL A 20 11.33 -15.37 36.14
C VAL A 20 11.96 -15.09 37.51
N THR A 21 13.07 -14.34 37.53
CA THR A 21 13.77 -13.99 38.78
C THR A 21 12.92 -13.07 39.66
N ALA A 22 12.27 -12.06 39.08
CA ALA A 22 11.36 -11.17 39.80
C ALA A 22 10.16 -11.92 40.38
N MET A 23 9.60 -12.88 39.63
CA MET A 23 8.52 -13.73 40.11
C MET A 23 8.94 -14.58 41.31
N ARG A 24 10.13 -15.21 41.26
CA ARG A 24 10.66 -16.01 42.38
C ARG A 24 10.93 -15.18 43.63
N ALA A 25 11.34 -13.93 43.46
CA ALA A 25 11.54 -12.98 44.56
C ALA A 25 10.24 -12.37 45.11
N ASN A 26 9.06 -12.81 44.66
CA ASN A 26 7.75 -12.23 44.96
C ASN A 26 7.63 -10.72 44.62
N ASN A 27 8.51 -10.20 43.75
CA ASN A 27 8.44 -8.83 43.27
C ASN A 27 7.52 -8.76 42.05
N LYS A 28 6.20 -8.75 42.32
CA LYS A 28 5.15 -8.79 41.29
C LYS A 28 5.18 -7.58 40.36
N GLU A 29 5.42 -6.38 40.89
CA GLU A 29 5.47 -5.15 40.10
C GLU A 29 6.57 -5.22 39.02
N ARG A 30 7.78 -5.62 39.41
CA ARG A 30 8.90 -5.80 38.47
C ARG A 30 8.64 -6.91 37.46
N ALA A 31 7.99 -8.00 37.87
CA ALA A 31 7.62 -9.09 36.97
C ALA A 31 6.64 -8.62 35.88
N VAL A 32 5.63 -7.81 36.24
CA VAL A 32 4.65 -7.24 35.28
C VAL A 32 5.35 -6.34 34.27
N ILE A 33 6.24 -5.45 34.71
CA ILE A 33 7.00 -4.56 33.81
C ILE A 33 7.82 -5.38 32.81
N CYS A 34 8.59 -6.37 33.28
CA CYS A 34 9.38 -7.24 32.41
C CYS A 34 8.52 -8.06 31.45
N ALA A 35 7.35 -8.54 31.89
CA ALA A 35 6.42 -9.30 31.04
C ALA A 35 5.84 -8.44 29.92
N ASN A 36 5.45 -7.19 30.21
CA ASN A 36 4.93 -6.26 29.21
C ASN A 36 6.01 -5.92 28.17
N GLU A 37 7.22 -5.62 28.61
CA GLU A 37 8.32 -5.33 27.67
C GLU A 37 8.67 -6.55 26.82
N LEU A 38 8.70 -7.74 27.42
CA LEU A 38 8.92 -8.99 26.70
C LEU A 38 7.86 -9.21 25.60
N ALA A 39 6.59 -8.91 25.89
CA ALA A 39 5.52 -9.02 24.91
C ALA A 39 5.73 -8.07 23.72
N GLU A 40 6.14 -6.83 23.97
CA GLU A 40 6.45 -5.85 22.91
C GLU A 40 7.68 -6.26 22.08
N VAL A 41 8.74 -6.77 22.73
CA VAL A 41 9.92 -7.31 22.02
C VAL A 41 9.52 -8.47 21.09
N ARG A 42 8.66 -9.38 21.56
CA ARG A 42 8.16 -10.50 20.73
C ARG A 42 7.32 -10.03 19.55
N LYS A 43 6.45 -9.05 19.74
CA LYS A 43 5.69 -8.43 18.65
C LYS A 43 6.63 -7.87 17.59
N LEU A 44 7.69 -7.16 18.01
CA LEU A 44 8.67 -6.59 17.09
C LEU A 44 9.47 -7.66 16.33
N ILE A 45 9.88 -8.74 17.01
CA ILE A 45 10.56 -9.87 16.36
C ILE A 45 9.66 -10.48 15.29
N ASN A 46 8.40 -10.75 15.61
CA ASN A 46 7.44 -11.31 14.65
C ASN A 46 7.22 -10.37 13.45
N PHE A 47 7.11 -9.06 13.70
CA PHE A 47 6.99 -8.06 12.64
C PHE A 47 8.21 -8.08 11.70
N LEU A 48 9.43 -8.10 12.24
CA LEU A 48 10.64 -8.16 11.43
C LEU A 48 10.71 -9.44 10.58
N GLN A 49 10.28 -10.58 11.13
CA GLN A 49 10.20 -11.83 10.36
C GLN A 49 9.23 -11.74 9.19
N GLN A 50 8.07 -11.11 9.38
CA GLN A 50 7.11 -10.89 8.29
C GLN A 50 7.68 -9.97 7.21
N VAL A 51 8.42 -8.94 7.61
CA VAL A 51 9.10 -8.03 6.67
C VAL A 51 10.20 -8.77 5.90
N GLU A 52 11.01 -9.60 6.56
CA GLU A 52 12.03 -10.44 5.89
C GLU A 52 11.38 -11.35 4.82
N LEU A 53 10.29 -12.03 5.16
CA LEU A 53 9.55 -12.87 4.22
C LEU A 53 8.93 -12.08 3.06
N ALA A 54 8.42 -10.87 3.34
CA ALA A 54 7.84 -10.01 2.31
C ALA A 54 8.91 -9.55 1.30
N ILE A 55 10.11 -9.19 1.79
CA ILE A 55 11.24 -8.82 0.93
C ILE A 55 11.70 -10.01 0.10
N GLU A 56 11.85 -11.19 0.71
CA GLU A 56 12.24 -12.42 0.00
C GLU A 56 11.27 -12.74 -1.13
N ARG A 57 9.96 -12.60 -0.88
CA ARG A 57 8.93 -12.78 -1.91
C ARG A 57 9.10 -11.79 -3.08
N VAL A 58 9.46 -10.53 -2.80
CA VAL A 58 9.70 -9.54 -3.85
C VAL A 58 10.95 -9.89 -4.65
N ILE A 59 12.02 -10.30 -3.98
CA ILE A 59 13.27 -10.75 -4.62
C ILE A 59 12.98 -11.89 -5.60
N LEU A 60 12.30 -12.95 -5.16
CA LEU A 60 11.94 -14.10 -6.02
C LEU A 60 11.13 -13.67 -7.25
N ARG A 61 10.19 -12.74 -7.11
CA ARG A 61 9.43 -12.21 -8.27
C ARG A 61 10.33 -11.44 -9.24
N LEU A 62 11.26 -10.64 -8.72
CA LEU A 62 12.21 -9.89 -9.55
C LEU A 62 13.20 -10.83 -10.26
N GLU A 63 13.60 -11.93 -9.63
CA GLU A 63 14.41 -12.98 -10.26
C GLU A 63 13.67 -13.62 -11.43
N THR A 64 12.40 -14.01 -11.25
CA THR A 64 11.57 -14.52 -12.35
C THR A 64 11.41 -13.49 -13.49
N VAL A 65 11.18 -12.21 -13.17
CA VAL A 65 11.09 -11.15 -14.19
C VAL A 65 12.39 -11.01 -14.96
N LYS A 66 13.54 -11.12 -14.28
CA LYS A 66 14.87 -11.09 -14.91
C LYS A 66 15.05 -12.30 -15.84
N GLU A 67 14.77 -13.51 -15.37
CA GLU A 67 14.87 -14.74 -16.17
C GLU A 67 14.00 -14.67 -17.43
N LEU A 68 12.75 -14.21 -17.31
CA LEU A 68 11.86 -14.03 -18.46
C LEU A 68 12.36 -12.92 -19.40
N SER A 69 12.93 -11.84 -18.87
CA SER A 69 13.53 -10.78 -19.70
C SER A 69 14.68 -11.32 -20.56
N ASP A 70 15.55 -12.15 -20.00
CA ASP A 70 16.66 -12.75 -20.73
C ASP A 70 16.14 -13.66 -21.86
N ILE A 71 15.12 -14.47 -21.59
CA ILE A 71 14.46 -15.31 -22.61
C ILE A 71 13.87 -14.46 -23.75
N VAL A 72 13.23 -13.33 -23.43
CA VAL A 72 12.65 -12.43 -24.45
C VAL A 72 13.73 -11.81 -25.33
N ILE A 73 14.88 -11.44 -24.73
CA ILE A 73 16.03 -10.92 -25.48
C ILE A 73 16.51 -11.95 -26.51
N ASP A 74 16.54 -13.24 -26.13
CA ASP A 74 16.97 -14.34 -27.00
C ASP A 74 15.91 -14.73 -28.04
N LEU A 75 14.62 -14.65 -27.71
CA LEU A 75 13.51 -15.02 -28.59
C LEU A 75 13.27 -13.98 -29.70
N LYS A 76 13.47 -12.70 -29.40
CA LYS A 76 13.15 -11.58 -30.30
C LYS A 76 13.88 -11.66 -31.66
N PRO A 77 15.18 -12.00 -31.75
CA PRO A 77 15.85 -12.24 -33.04
C PRO A 77 15.21 -13.36 -33.85
N ALA A 78 14.85 -14.49 -33.22
CA ALA A 78 14.23 -15.62 -33.91
C ALA A 78 12.85 -15.26 -34.50
N LEU A 79 12.03 -14.53 -33.73
CA LEU A 79 10.73 -14.03 -34.19
C LEU A 79 10.86 -13.05 -35.38
N ARG A 80 11.88 -12.18 -35.37
CA ARG A 80 12.19 -11.30 -36.51
C ARG A 80 12.60 -12.08 -37.75
N THR A 81 13.42 -13.13 -37.59
CA THR A 81 13.79 -14.02 -38.69
C THR A 81 12.55 -14.69 -39.27
N LEU A 82 11.65 -15.18 -38.42
CA LEU A 82 10.39 -15.80 -38.86
C LEU A 82 9.48 -14.82 -39.64
N GLN A 83 9.34 -13.58 -39.16
CA GLN A 83 8.64 -12.51 -39.91
C GLN A 83 9.28 -12.26 -41.28
N SER A 84 10.61 -12.25 -41.35
CA SER A 84 11.29 -12.05 -42.62
C SER A 84 11.04 -13.21 -43.60
N VAL A 85 11.02 -14.45 -43.13
CA VAL A 85 10.72 -15.63 -43.96
C VAL A 85 9.26 -15.62 -44.42
N SER A 86 8.32 -15.30 -43.52
CA SER A 86 6.90 -15.16 -43.85
C SER A 86 6.68 -14.12 -44.96
N LYS A 87 7.35 -12.95 -44.85
CA LYS A 87 7.30 -11.92 -45.87
C LYS A 87 7.87 -12.38 -47.22
N GLN A 88 8.99 -13.10 -47.21
CA GLN A 88 9.56 -13.65 -48.46
C GLN A 88 8.61 -14.65 -49.10
N LEU A 89 7.97 -15.52 -48.31
CA LEU A 89 6.99 -16.50 -48.81
C LEU A 89 5.76 -15.83 -49.42
N PHE A 90 5.33 -14.69 -48.87
CA PHE A 90 4.23 -13.90 -49.44
C PHE A 90 4.51 -13.49 -50.89
N ASP A 91 5.76 -13.17 -51.21
CA ASP A 91 6.18 -12.75 -52.56
C ASP A 91 6.24 -13.92 -53.56
N VAL A 92 6.48 -15.15 -53.10
CA VAL A 92 6.61 -16.35 -53.98
C VAL A 92 5.40 -17.28 -54.00
N LEU A 93 4.57 -17.28 -52.95
CA LEU A 93 3.43 -18.18 -52.77
C LEU A 93 2.19 -17.40 -52.29
N PRO A 94 1.56 -16.60 -53.17
CA PRO A 94 0.41 -15.76 -52.80
C PRO A 94 -0.84 -16.57 -52.43
N GLU A 95 -0.91 -17.84 -52.83
CA GLU A 95 -2.03 -18.75 -52.52
C GLU A 95 -2.19 -19.02 -51.02
N VAL A 96 -1.12 -18.88 -50.23
CA VAL A 96 -1.12 -19.06 -48.76
C VAL A 96 -1.02 -17.72 -47.99
N SER A 97 -1.32 -16.61 -48.68
CA SER A 97 -1.17 -15.25 -48.13
C SER A 97 -2.01 -14.99 -46.89
N SER A 98 -3.19 -15.61 -46.78
CA SER A 98 -4.07 -15.48 -45.63
C SER A 98 -3.43 -16.07 -44.37
N GLU A 99 -2.92 -17.29 -44.48
CA GLU A 99 -2.26 -18.03 -43.40
C GLU A 99 -0.97 -17.34 -42.97
N LEU A 100 -0.20 -16.80 -43.91
CA LEU A 100 1.01 -16.02 -43.63
C LEU A 100 0.70 -14.69 -42.92
N SER A 101 -0.44 -14.06 -43.23
CA SER A 101 -0.91 -12.88 -42.51
C SER A 101 -1.23 -13.21 -41.05
N GLU A 102 -1.97 -14.30 -40.81
CA GLU A 102 -2.27 -14.77 -39.45
C GLU A 102 -0.98 -15.07 -38.65
N ILE A 103 0.01 -15.69 -39.28
CA ILE A 103 1.32 -15.94 -38.66
C ILE A 103 2.01 -14.60 -38.29
N ASN A 104 2.00 -13.61 -39.19
CA ASN A 104 2.61 -12.31 -38.90
C ASN A 104 1.91 -11.57 -37.77
N ASP A 105 0.58 -11.67 -37.68
CA ASP A 105 -0.21 -11.09 -36.60
C ASP A 105 0.16 -11.73 -35.26
N VAL A 106 0.21 -13.07 -35.20
CA VAL A 106 0.65 -13.81 -34.00
C VAL A 106 2.07 -13.43 -33.58
N ILE A 107 3.00 -13.28 -34.54
CA ILE A 107 4.37 -12.87 -34.21
C ILE A 107 4.40 -11.43 -33.70
N GLY A 108 3.63 -10.52 -34.32
CA GLY A 108 3.51 -9.14 -33.90
C GLY A 108 2.95 -9.02 -32.48
N GLU A 109 1.88 -9.73 -32.19
CA GLU A 109 1.28 -9.84 -30.86
C GLU A 109 2.26 -10.44 -29.85
N THR A 110 2.99 -11.50 -30.22
CA THR A 110 3.99 -12.12 -29.34
C THR A 110 5.12 -11.15 -29.01
N ILE A 111 5.66 -10.40 -29.98
CA ILE A 111 6.71 -9.40 -29.74
C ILE A 111 6.19 -8.24 -28.87
N TYR A 112 4.93 -7.85 -29.05
CA TYR A 112 4.31 -6.77 -28.28
C TYR A 112 4.04 -7.20 -26.84
N SER A 113 3.41 -8.36 -26.63
CA SER A 113 3.07 -8.92 -25.32
C SER A 113 4.27 -9.31 -24.49
N THR A 114 5.38 -9.70 -25.12
CA THR A 114 6.65 -10.00 -24.43
C THR A 114 7.46 -8.75 -24.09
N ARG A 115 7.01 -7.56 -24.46
CA ARG A 115 7.71 -6.31 -24.16
C ARG A 115 7.58 -5.97 -22.66
N ILE A 116 8.57 -6.36 -21.88
CA ILE A 116 8.72 -5.91 -20.50
C ILE A 116 9.16 -4.44 -20.52
N SER A 117 8.20 -3.50 -20.50
CA SER A 117 8.48 -2.06 -20.37
C SER A 117 8.38 -1.67 -18.89
N ALA A 118 9.38 -0.94 -18.38
CA ALA A 118 9.38 -0.42 -17.01
C ALA A 118 8.25 0.61 -16.73
N ASP A 119 7.53 1.03 -17.77
CA ASP A 119 6.40 1.98 -17.71
C ASP A 119 5.15 1.40 -17.02
N GLU A 120 5.10 0.09 -16.78
CA GLU A 120 3.97 -0.56 -16.09
C GLU A 120 4.17 -0.72 -14.57
N VAL A 121 5.13 0.00 -13.96
CA VAL A 121 5.07 0.26 -12.50
C VAL A 121 3.98 1.31 -12.26
N VAL A 122 2.72 0.87 -12.44
CA VAL A 122 1.54 1.62 -12.03
C VAL A 122 1.54 1.63 -10.52
N ILE A 123 2.22 2.60 -9.90
CA ILE A 123 1.74 3.10 -8.62
C ILE A 123 0.30 3.52 -8.92
N PRO A 124 -0.72 2.89 -8.33
CA PRO A 124 -2.10 3.17 -8.69
C PRO A 124 -2.48 4.53 -8.10
N VAL A 125 -2.10 5.61 -8.77
CA VAL A 125 -2.40 6.99 -8.37
C VAL A 125 -3.91 7.27 -8.47
N ASP A 126 -4.61 6.52 -9.31
CA ASP A 126 -6.06 6.62 -9.52
C ASP A 126 -6.89 5.83 -8.50
N ARG A 127 -6.25 5.10 -7.57
CA ARG A 127 -6.97 4.39 -6.51
C ARG A 127 -6.97 5.21 -5.24
N VAL A 128 -8.16 5.62 -4.82
CA VAL A 128 -8.38 6.17 -3.48
C VAL A 128 -7.98 5.11 -2.46
N THR A 129 -6.96 5.42 -1.65
CA THR A 129 -6.50 4.54 -0.58
C THR A 129 -7.12 4.98 0.75
N PRO A 130 -7.32 4.06 1.70
CA PRO A 130 -7.82 4.41 3.04
C PRO A 130 -6.97 5.48 3.74
N ALA A 131 -5.65 5.50 3.50
CA ALA A 131 -4.74 6.52 4.01
C ALA A 131 -4.98 7.89 3.35
N GLY A 132 -5.22 7.91 2.03
CA GLY A 132 -5.57 9.14 1.30
C GLY A 132 -6.88 9.76 1.78
N GLU A 133 -7.90 8.94 2.05
CA GLU A 133 -9.18 9.42 2.60
C GLU A 133 -9.02 10.05 4.00
N GLN A 134 -8.19 9.47 4.86
CA GLN A 134 -7.91 10.02 6.18
C GLN A 134 -7.23 11.38 6.10
N ILE A 135 -6.24 11.54 5.20
CA ILE A 135 -5.56 12.81 4.98
C ILE A 135 -6.53 13.86 4.44
N LEU A 136 -7.37 13.51 3.46
CA LEU A 136 -8.39 14.43 2.93
C LEU A 136 -9.36 14.89 4.03
N LYS A 137 -9.76 13.99 4.93
CA LYS A 137 -10.62 14.31 6.06
C LYS A 137 -9.95 15.24 7.07
N GLU A 138 -8.67 15.01 7.37
CA GLU A 138 -7.87 15.86 8.24
C GLU A 138 -7.72 17.28 7.66
N VAL A 139 -7.36 17.37 6.38
CA VAL A 139 -7.22 18.64 5.66
C VAL A 139 -8.56 19.39 5.63
N SER A 140 -9.67 18.69 5.38
CA SER A 140 -11.00 19.29 5.36
C SER A 140 -11.37 19.85 6.73
N SER A 141 -11.15 19.08 7.81
CA SER A 141 -11.42 19.55 9.17
C SER A 141 -10.53 20.74 9.57
N PHE A 142 -9.28 20.76 9.13
CA PHE A 142 -8.38 21.89 9.36
C PHE A 142 -8.85 23.16 8.62
N LEU A 143 -9.31 23.02 7.38
CA LEU A 143 -9.86 24.14 6.60
C LEU A 143 -11.16 24.68 7.21
N GLU A 144 -12.06 23.79 7.65
CA GLU A 144 -13.30 24.17 8.36
C GLU A 144 -13.01 24.98 9.63
N LYS A 145 -12.08 24.51 10.47
CA LYS A 145 -11.65 25.23 11.68
C LYS A 145 -11.09 26.61 11.34
N ARG A 146 -10.23 26.69 10.32
CA ARG A 146 -9.62 27.95 9.88
C ARG A 146 -10.64 28.93 9.28
N LEU A 147 -11.69 28.42 8.63
CA LEU A 147 -12.80 29.23 8.12
C LEU A 147 -13.66 29.73 9.28
N ALA A 148 -13.96 28.89 10.26
CA ALA A 148 -14.71 29.25 11.46
C ALA A 148 -14.00 30.35 12.28
N GLU A 149 -12.67 30.28 12.40
CA GLU A 149 -11.86 31.30 13.07
C GLU A 149 -11.81 32.65 12.32
N LYS A 150 -12.09 32.65 11.01
CA LYS A 150 -12.08 33.86 10.16
C LYS A 150 -13.45 34.46 9.90
N LEU A 151 -14.52 33.78 10.31
CA LEU A 151 -15.89 34.29 10.17
C LEU A 151 -16.16 35.30 11.31
N PRO A 152 -16.51 36.56 11.00
CA PRO A 152 -16.92 37.52 12.02
C PRO A 152 -18.25 37.08 12.65
N GLU A 153 -18.47 37.44 13.92
CA GLU A 153 -19.70 37.10 14.64
C GLU A 153 -20.93 37.60 13.88
N PRO A 154 -21.99 36.78 13.76
CA PRO A 154 -23.23 37.20 13.12
C PRO A 154 -23.79 38.43 13.84
N PRO A 155 -24.30 39.45 13.11
CA PRO A 155 -24.87 40.63 13.75
C PRO A 155 -25.98 40.22 14.70
N ALA A 156 -25.90 40.70 15.96
CA ALA A 156 -26.89 40.42 16.99
C ALA A 156 -28.27 40.88 16.49
N MET A 157 -29.17 39.92 16.30
CA MET A 157 -30.57 40.19 16.02
C MET A 157 -31.16 40.92 17.23
N GLN A 158 -31.64 42.14 17.03
CA GLN A 158 -32.30 42.91 18.09
C GLN A 158 -33.53 42.12 18.54
N GLU A 159 -33.55 41.69 19.80
CA GLU A 159 -34.75 41.18 20.44
C GLU A 159 -35.78 42.31 20.53
N GLU A 160 -36.75 42.31 19.62
CA GLU A 160 -37.98 43.08 19.80
C GLU A 160 -38.75 42.48 20.98
N THR A 161 -38.66 43.15 22.15
CA THR A 161 -39.55 42.91 23.29
C THR A 161 -41.01 43.04 22.86
N PRO A 162 -41.85 41.99 22.98
CA PRO A 162 -43.28 42.12 22.72
C PRO A 162 -44.01 42.84 23.88
N PRO A 163 -45.12 43.55 23.61
CA PRO A 163 -45.79 44.40 24.58
C PRO A 163 -46.53 43.60 25.66
N ARG A 164 -46.54 44.16 26.88
CA ARG A 164 -47.24 43.69 28.08
C ARG A 164 -48.76 43.72 27.87
N LEU A 165 -49.37 42.53 27.75
CA LEU A 165 -50.82 42.37 27.86
C LEU A 165 -51.20 42.36 29.35
N GLU A 166 -51.83 43.45 29.79
CA GLU A 166 -52.52 43.51 31.09
C GLU A 166 -53.78 42.64 31.03
N ALA A 167 -53.77 41.52 31.75
CA ALA A 167 -54.99 40.80 32.07
C ALA A 167 -55.72 41.54 33.20
N LYS A 168 -56.85 42.15 32.89
CA LYS A 168 -57.87 42.55 33.87
C LYS A 168 -58.76 41.35 34.22
N LEU A 169 -59.30 41.44 35.45
CA LEU A 169 -60.31 40.60 36.12
C LEU A 169 -59.75 39.29 36.70
N GLU A 170 -59.93 38.94 37.97
CA GLU A 170 -60.99 39.31 38.92
C GLU A 170 -60.61 38.80 40.32
N THR A 171 -60.73 39.61 41.39
CA THR A 171 -61.36 39.17 42.65
C THR A 171 -61.69 40.38 43.54
N ALA A 172 -62.98 40.45 43.94
CA ALA A 172 -63.61 41.19 45.04
C ALA A 172 -63.75 42.72 44.95
#